data_AF-A0A846XVU1-F1
#
_entry.id   AF-A0A846XVU1-F1
#
_cell.length_a   1.000
_cell.length_b   1.000
_cell.length_c   1.000
_cell.angle_alpha   90.00
_cell.angle_beta   90.00
_cell.angle_gamma   90.00
#
_symmetry.space_group_name_H-M   'P 1'
#
loop_
_entity.id
_entity.type
_entity.pdbx_description
1 polymer ?
#
loop_
_entity_poly.entity_id
_entity_poly.type
_entity_poly.pdbx_seq_one_letter_code
_entity_poly.pdbx_strand_id
1 'polypeptide(L)'
;MDNTVWDGVVCDSTSGGLRTDGVRALHALTGRGVVHAVASRGEWSWTVEKLDRHGLRESFAVVEVGWGRKSSAITRIAQRLRIDLDAIGYIDAEAMERSEVAHALPQVRCYAGRHVDVLSDLQEFRAPCTAVPPPTSPMGFAHIRAN
;
A
#
# COMPACT_ATOMS: atom_id res chain seq x y z
N MET A 1 7.15 -0.05 0.31
CA MET A 1 8.09 0.61 -0.63
C MET A 1 9.21 -0.34 -0.94
N ASP A 2 10.05 -0.59 0.04
CA ASP A 2 11.07 -1.64 0.02
C ASP A 2 10.46 -3.02 -0.18
N ASN A 3 11.08 -3.80 -1.06
CA ASN A 3 10.64 -5.14 -1.49
C ASN A 3 9.18 -5.21 -1.97
N THR A 4 8.55 -4.07 -2.27
CA THR A 4 7.13 -3.94 -2.64
C THR A 4 6.98 -3.24 -4.00
N VAL A 5 7.63 -2.09 -4.18
CA VAL A 5 7.65 -1.31 -5.45
C VAL A 5 9.02 -1.38 -6.12
N TRP A 6 10.08 -1.52 -5.34
CA TRP A 6 11.45 -1.77 -5.80
C TRP A 6 12.09 -2.89 -4.99
N ASP A 7 13.13 -3.50 -5.53
CA ASP A 7 13.94 -4.50 -4.81
C ASP A 7 14.84 -3.80 -3.78
N GLY A 8 15.05 -4.46 -2.64
CA GLY A 8 15.91 -3.98 -1.56
C GLY A 8 15.28 -2.96 -0.62
N VAL A 9 16.05 -2.58 0.39
CA VAL A 9 15.71 -1.58 1.43
C VAL A 9 16.30 -0.22 1.03
N VAL A 10 15.64 0.90 1.35
CA VAL A 10 16.29 2.22 1.28
C VAL A 10 17.34 2.33 2.39
N CYS A 11 18.52 1.77 2.15
CA CYS A 11 19.73 2.04 2.91
C CYS A 11 20.84 2.46 1.94
N ASP A 12 21.66 3.39 2.41
CA ASP A 12 22.75 4.06 1.71
C ASP A 12 23.49 3.13 0.72
N SER A 13 23.67 3.59 -0.52
CA SER A 13 24.47 3.02 -1.62
C SER A 13 23.98 1.84 -2.48
N THR A 14 22.87 1.14 -2.20
CA THR A 14 22.32 0.14 -3.15
C THR A 14 20.90 0.49 -3.59
N SER A 15 20.79 1.20 -4.72
CA SER A 15 19.50 1.45 -5.38
C SER A 15 19.05 0.16 -6.07
N GLY A 16 18.36 -0.73 -5.36
CA GLY A 16 17.73 -1.87 -6.03
C GLY A 16 16.72 -1.40 -7.08
N GLY A 17 16.66 -2.13 -8.20
CA GLY A 17 15.85 -1.75 -9.36
C GLY A 17 14.35 -1.71 -9.05
N LEU A 18 13.60 -0.96 -9.86
CA LEU A 18 12.14 -1.01 -9.82
C LEU A 18 11.67 -2.43 -10.12
N ARG A 19 10.72 -2.93 -9.34
CA ARG A 19 10.05 -4.19 -9.66
C ARG A 19 9.01 -3.90 -10.73
N THR A 20 9.21 -4.46 -11.92
CA THR A 20 8.29 -4.27 -13.07
C THR A 20 6.84 -4.61 -12.71
N ASP A 21 6.63 -5.64 -11.89
CA ASP A 21 5.28 -6.03 -11.46
C ASP A 21 4.65 -5.00 -10.52
N GLY A 22 5.45 -4.38 -9.65
CA GLY A 22 4.99 -3.30 -8.76
C GLY A 22 4.57 -2.05 -9.53
N VAL A 23 5.37 -1.65 -10.52
CA VAL A 23 5.05 -0.52 -11.40
C VAL A 23 3.82 -0.83 -12.26
N ARG A 24 3.71 -2.05 -12.80
CA ARG A 24 2.54 -2.50 -13.56
C ARG A 24 1.27 -2.45 -12.71
N ALA A 25 1.32 -2.97 -11.48
CA ALA A 25 0.19 -2.94 -10.56
C ALA A 25 -0.23 -1.50 -10.22
N LEU A 26 0.75 -0.62 -9.94
CA LEU A 26 0.52 0.80 -9.69
C LEU A 26 -0.25 1.46 -10.85
N HIS A 27 0.22 1.29 -12.09
CA HIS A 27 -0.46 1.86 -13.26
C HIS A 27 -1.84 1.23 -13.51
N ALA A 28 -1.98 -0.08 -13.36
CA ALA A 28 -3.25 -0.78 -13.56
C ALA A 28 -4.31 -0.32 -12.55
N LEU A 29 -3.93 -0.14 -11.28
CA LEU A 29 -4.81 0.35 -10.23
C LEU A 29 -5.13 1.84 -10.39
N THR A 30 -4.15 2.65 -10.77
CA THR A 30 -4.36 4.07 -11.11
C THR A 30 -5.40 4.22 -12.22
N GLY A 31 -5.29 3.42 -13.29
CA GLY A 31 -6.26 3.41 -14.41
C GLY A 31 -7.68 3.00 -14.01
N ARG A 32 -7.88 2.46 -12.80
CA ARG A 32 -9.19 2.09 -12.23
C ARG A 32 -9.67 3.09 -11.17
N GLY A 33 -8.98 4.22 -11.01
CA GLY A 33 -9.33 5.26 -10.05
C GLY A 33 -8.84 4.99 -8.62
N VAL A 34 -7.94 4.02 -8.42
CA VAL A 34 -7.33 3.79 -7.10
C VAL A 34 -6.29 4.88 -6.84
N VAL A 35 -6.42 5.54 -5.68
CA VAL A 35 -5.45 6.54 -5.21
C VAL A 35 -4.34 5.84 -4.43
N HIS A 36 -3.09 6.17 -4.73
CA HIS A 36 -1.92 5.60 -4.08
C HIS A 36 -1.31 6.53 -3.04
N ALA A 37 -0.80 5.95 -1.95
CA ALA A 37 -0.07 6.65 -0.91
C ALA A 37 1.12 5.80 -0.42
N VAL A 38 2.12 6.47 0.14
CA VAL A 38 3.31 5.83 0.72
C VAL A 38 3.22 5.88 2.24
N ALA A 39 3.35 4.71 2.89
CA ALA A 39 3.63 4.58 4.31
C ALA A 39 4.97 3.84 4.48
N SER A 40 6.06 4.58 4.73
CA SER A 40 7.41 4.01 4.84
C SER A 40 8.07 4.33 6.18
N ARG A 41 8.98 3.44 6.60
CA ARG A 41 9.93 3.74 7.68
C ARG A 41 11.21 4.31 7.08
N GLY A 42 11.85 5.23 7.78
CA GLY A 42 13.12 5.83 7.36
C GLY A 42 13.07 7.35 7.27
N GLU A 43 14.01 7.91 6.51
CA GLU A 43 14.14 9.35 6.28
C GLU A 43 13.30 9.82 5.10
N TRP A 44 12.55 10.90 5.31
CA TRP A 44 11.62 11.43 4.31
C TRP A 44 12.34 11.91 3.06
N SER A 45 13.44 12.67 3.23
CA SER A 45 14.22 13.21 2.11
C SER A 45 14.75 12.10 1.20
N TRP A 46 15.31 11.03 1.78
CA TRP A 46 15.83 9.90 1.01
C TRP A 46 14.73 9.13 0.27
N THR A 47 13.57 8.96 0.89
CA THR A 47 12.44 8.26 0.26
C THR A 47 11.89 9.07 -0.91
N VAL A 48 11.74 10.39 -0.75
CA VAL A 48 11.25 11.29 -1.81
C VAL A 48 12.25 11.40 -2.95
N GLU A 49 13.54 11.56 -2.65
CA GLU A 49 14.58 11.59 -3.68
C GLU A 49 14.58 10.31 -4.52
N LYS A 50 14.41 9.13 -3.87
CA LYS A 50 14.32 7.84 -4.58
C LYS A 50 13.06 7.76 -5.46
N LEU A 51 11.92 8.25 -4.96
CA LEU A 51 10.69 8.33 -5.76
C LEU A 51 10.86 9.23 -6.98
N ASP A 52 11.49 10.39 -6.83
CA ASP A 52 11.76 11.34 -7.92
C ASP A 52 12.70 10.75 -8.96
N ARG A 53 13.79 10.10 -8.53
CA ARG A 53 14.75 9.42 -9.42
C ARG A 53 14.09 8.35 -10.29
N HIS A 54 13.04 7.70 -9.78
CA HIS A 54 12.27 6.69 -10.48
C HIS A 54 11.04 7.24 -11.22
N GLY A 55 10.78 8.55 -11.17
CA GLY A 55 9.61 9.17 -11.79
C GLY A 55 8.27 8.76 -11.18
N LEU A 56 8.28 8.24 -9.94
CA LEU A 56 7.08 7.72 -9.28
C LEU A 56 6.46 8.67 -8.26
N ARG A 57 7.13 9.78 -7.92
CA ARG A 57 6.66 10.72 -6.90
C ARG A 57 5.25 11.23 -7.16
N GLU A 58 4.95 11.53 -8.43
CA GLU A 58 3.65 12.05 -8.86
C GLU A 58 2.53 10.99 -8.83
N SER A 59 2.89 9.70 -8.81
CA SER A 59 1.92 8.61 -8.69
C SER A 59 1.31 8.49 -7.29
N PHE A 60 1.88 9.17 -6.29
CA PHE A 60 1.44 9.09 -4.90
C PHE A 60 0.84 10.42 -4.41
N ALA A 61 -0.42 10.38 -4.00
CA ALA A 61 -1.14 11.55 -3.48
C ALA A 61 -0.62 11.98 -2.11
N VAL A 62 -0.22 11.03 -1.27
CA VAL A 62 0.33 11.29 0.07
C VAL A 62 1.58 10.45 0.29
N VAL A 63 2.61 11.07 0.86
CA VAL A 63 3.85 10.40 1.27
C VAL A 63 4.05 10.61 2.76
N GLU A 64 3.82 9.56 3.54
CA GLU A 64 4.11 9.48 4.97
C GLU A 64 5.35 8.62 5.20
N VAL A 65 6.40 9.25 5.73
CA VAL A 65 7.67 8.59 6.03
C VAL A 65 8.10 8.98 7.43
N GLY A 66 8.48 7.99 8.24
CA GLY A 66 9.07 8.26 9.55
C GLY A 66 9.25 6.98 10.38
N TRP A 67 9.85 7.14 11.54
CA TRP A 67 10.25 6.01 12.41
C TRP A 67 9.12 5.43 13.28
N GLY A 68 7.91 6.02 13.20
CA GLY A 68 6.73 5.56 13.92
C GLY A 68 6.11 4.27 13.37
N ARG A 69 4.98 3.87 13.95
CA ARG A 69 4.20 2.70 13.53
C ARG A 69 3.55 2.91 12.16
N LYS A 70 3.42 1.85 11.37
CA LYS A 70 2.75 1.88 10.06
C LYS A 70 1.27 2.19 10.20
N SER A 71 0.60 1.62 11.20
CA SER A 71 -0.78 1.96 11.54
C SER A 71 -1.00 3.46 11.71
N SER A 72 -0.11 4.14 12.44
CA SER A 72 -0.20 5.59 12.65
C SER A 72 0.00 6.39 11.36
N ALA A 73 0.88 5.95 10.46
CA ALA A 73 1.05 6.55 9.14
C ALA A 73 -0.21 6.37 8.28
N ILE A 74 -0.80 5.17 8.28
CA ILE A 74 -2.04 4.87 7.54
C ILE A 74 -3.20 5.73 8.04
N THR A 75 -3.36 5.91 9.36
CA THR A 75 -4.40 6.81 9.91
C THR A 75 -4.23 8.24 9.42
N ARG A 76 -3.00 8.77 9.37
CA ARG A 76 -2.74 10.13 8.85
C ARG A 76 -3.01 10.23 7.35
N ILE A 77 -2.68 9.19 6.58
CA ILE A 77 -3.02 9.10 5.14
C ILE A 77 -4.55 9.16 4.96
N ALA A 78 -5.29 8.32 5.69
CA ALA A 78 -6.75 8.26 5.63
C ALA A 78 -7.38 9.63 5.91
N GLN A 79 -6.91 10.32 6.96
CA GLN A 79 -7.35 11.67 7.32
C GLN A 79 -7.07 12.70 6.22
N ARG A 80 -5.87 12.68 5.61
CA ARG A 80 -5.52 13.61 4.54
C ARG A 80 -6.32 13.37 3.27
N LEU A 81 -6.56 12.11 2.94
CA LEU A 81 -7.35 11.71 1.77
C LEU A 81 -8.86 11.80 2.03
N ARG A 82 -9.28 11.98 3.30
CA ARG A 82 -10.69 11.97 3.74
C ARG A 82 -11.42 10.69 3.29
N ILE A 83 -10.77 9.55 3.48
CA ILE A 83 -11.33 8.22 3.19
C ILE A 83 -11.41 7.39 4.46
N ASP A 84 -12.38 6.48 4.51
CA ASP A 84 -12.54 5.53 5.60
C ASP A 84 -11.48 4.42 5.53
N LEU A 85 -11.13 3.86 6.70
CA LEU A 85 -10.09 2.83 6.82
C LEU A 85 -10.45 1.51 6.11
N ASP A 86 -11.75 1.21 5.95
CA ASP A 86 -12.24 0.02 5.24
C ASP A 86 -12.13 0.12 3.70
N ALA A 87 -11.90 1.32 3.18
CA ALA A 87 -11.55 1.56 1.79
C ALA A 87 -10.04 1.36 1.50
N ILE A 88 -9.22 1.17 2.54
CA ILE A 88 -7.76 1.10 2.39
C ILE A 88 -7.27 -0.34 2.24
N GLY A 89 -6.47 -0.56 1.18
CA GLY A 89 -5.60 -1.72 1.03
C GLY A 89 -4.15 -1.35 1.35
N TYR A 90 -3.52 -2.10 2.25
CA TYR A 90 -2.12 -1.94 2.64
C TYR A 90 -1.30 -3.14 2.16
N ILE A 91 -0.22 -2.88 1.41
CA ILE A 91 0.72 -3.92 0.97
C ILE A 91 2.11 -3.63 1.53
N ASP A 92 2.72 -4.66 2.13
CA ASP A 92 4.10 -4.59 2.63
C ASP A 92 4.76 -5.98 2.54
N ALA A 93 6.06 -6.02 2.28
CA ALA A 93 6.84 -7.25 2.24
C ALA A 93 7.02 -7.85 3.64
N GLU A 94 7.18 -7.01 4.66
CA GLU A 94 7.49 -7.42 6.02
C GLU A 94 6.25 -7.92 6.76
N ALA A 95 6.28 -9.19 7.20
CA ALA A 95 5.15 -9.80 7.89
C ALA A 95 4.83 -9.12 9.22
N MET A 96 5.87 -8.63 9.92
CA MET A 96 5.72 -7.91 11.19
C MET A 96 4.93 -6.60 10.99
N GLU A 97 5.26 -5.83 9.96
CA GLU A 97 4.56 -4.57 9.64
C GLU A 97 3.09 -4.82 9.28
N ARG A 98 2.81 -5.88 8.51
CA ARG A 98 1.42 -6.26 8.23
C ARG A 98 0.67 -6.70 9.48
N SER A 99 1.31 -7.46 10.36
CA SER A 99 0.69 -7.89 11.62
C SER A 99 0.40 -6.71 12.54
N GLU A 100 1.30 -5.73 12.59
CA GLU A 100 1.11 -4.50 13.36
C GLU A 100 -0.11 -3.73 12.87
N VAL A 101 -0.21 -3.52 11.55
CA VAL A 101 -1.34 -2.81 10.93
C VAL A 101 -2.64 -3.57 11.12
N ALA A 102 -2.66 -4.88 10.84
CA ALA A 102 -3.87 -5.70 10.97
C ALA A 102 -4.41 -5.73 12.42
N HIS A 103 -3.51 -5.71 13.41
CA HIS A 103 -3.91 -5.65 14.81
C HIS A 103 -4.44 -4.26 15.20
N ALA A 104 -3.74 -3.19 14.82
CA ALA A 104 -4.10 -1.83 15.20
C ALA A 104 -5.29 -1.27 14.41
N LEU A 105 -5.46 -1.67 13.15
CA LEU A 105 -6.47 -1.18 12.21
C LEU A 105 -7.18 -2.36 11.53
N PRO A 106 -8.07 -3.09 12.22
CA PRO A 106 -8.71 -4.30 11.68
C PRO A 106 -9.57 -4.07 10.42
N GLN A 107 -9.92 -2.82 10.11
CA GLN A 107 -10.66 -2.44 8.91
C GLN A 107 -9.78 -2.41 7.65
N VAL A 108 -8.46 -2.23 7.81
CA VAL A 108 -7.52 -2.11 6.70
C VAL A 108 -7.18 -3.50 6.15
N ARG A 109 -7.43 -3.72 4.86
CA ARG A 109 -7.07 -4.97 4.18
C ARG A 109 -5.56 -5.04 3.99
N CYS A 110 -4.90 -6.06 4.54
CA CYS A 110 -3.45 -6.23 4.46
C CYS A 110 -3.06 -7.32 3.45
N TYR A 111 -2.15 -7.01 2.53
CA TYR A 111 -1.64 -7.90 1.48
C TYR A 111 -0.14 -8.11 1.61
N ALA A 112 0.32 -9.34 1.36
CA ALA A 112 1.75 -9.62 1.33
C ALA A 112 2.41 -9.06 0.06
N GLY A 113 3.59 -8.45 0.21
CA GLY A 113 4.35 -7.86 -0.91
C GLY A 113 4.59 -8.79 -2.10
N ARG A 114 4.69 -10.10 -1.86
CA ARG A 114 4.84 -11.13 -2.91
C ARG A 114 3.63 -11.29 -3.84
N HIS A 115 2.47 -10.72 -3.49
CA HIS A 115 1.23 -10.79 -4.28
C HIS A 115 0.98 -9.50 -5.07
N VAL A 116 1.98 -8.63 -5.21
CA VAL A 116 1.84 -7.34 -5.91
C VAL A 116 1.40 -7.51 -7.37
N ASP A 117 1.85 -8.58 -8.01
CA ASP A 117 1.55 -8.98 -9.39
C ASP A 117 0.07 -9.28 -9.61
N VAL A 118 -0.62 -9.83 -8.61
CA VAL A 118 -2.04 -10.21 -8.67
C VAL A 118 -2.97 -9.22 -7.99
N LEU A 119 -2.47 -8.15 -7.37
CA LEU A 119 -3.31 -7.15 -6.69
C LEU A 119 -4.37 -6.56 -7.62
N SER A 120 -3.99 -6.25 -8.86
CA SER A 120 -4.91 -5.71 -9.86
C SER A 120 -5.96 -6.73 -10.29
N ASP A 121 -5.84 -8.01 -9.95
CA ASP A 121 -6.84 -9.01 -10.33
C ASP A 121 -7.89 -9.25 -9.25
N LEU A 122 -7.63 -8.79 -8.01
CA LEU A 122 -8.56 -8.93 -6.89
C LEU A 122 -9.85 -8.14 -7.12
N GLN A 123 -10.98 -8.70 -6.69
CA GLN A 123 -12.31 -8.15 -6.97
C GLN A 123 -12.51 -6.78 -6.33
N GLU A 124 -11.97 -6.55 -5.12
CA GLU A 124 -12.04 -5.26 -4.43
C GLU A 124 -11.31 -4.12 -5.15
N PHE A 125 -10.44 -4.42 -6.11
CA PHE A 125 -9.74 -3.44 -6.96
C PHE A 125 -10.27 -3.40 -8.39
N ARG A 126 -11.39 -4.08 -8.66
CA ARG A 126 -12.15 -3.91 -9.90
C ARG A 126 -13.21 -2.84 -9.68
N ALA A 127 -13.50 -2.05 -10.71
CA ALA A 127 -14.61 -1.11 -10.65
C ALA A 127 -15.88 -1.87 -10.22
N PRO A 128 -16.67 -1.34 -9.28
CA PRO A 128 -17.90 -2.02 -8.86
C PRO A 128 -18.84 -2.10 -10.07
N CYS A 129 -19.02 -3.30 -10.61
CA CYS A 129 -20.09 -3.54 -11.58
C CYS A 129 -21.48 -3.49 -10.90
N THR A 130 -21.55 -3.40 -9.58
CA THR A 130 -22.81 -3.38 -8.82
C THR A 130 -22.68 -2.58 -7.51
N ALA A 131 -23.81 -2.07 -7.00
CA ALA A 131 -23.91 -1.27 -5.78
C ALA A 131 -23.69 -2.04 -4.45
N VAL A 132 -23.23 -3.30 -4.53
CA VAL A 132 -22.99 -4.16 -3.36
C VAL A 132 -21.47 -4.32 -3.19
N PRO A 133 -20.92 -4.12 -1.97
CA PRO A 133 -19.51 -4.36 -1.71
C PRO A 133 -19.15 -5.81 -2.06
N PRO A 134 -18.07 -6.06 -2.84
CA PRO A 134 -17.69 -7.42 -3.19
C PRO A 134 -17.29 -8.21 -1.93
N PRO A 135 -17.53 -9.54 -1.91
CA PRO A 135 -17.02 -10.39 -0.83
C PRO A 135 -15.49 -10.27 -0.75
N THR A 136 -14.95 -10.25 0.46
CA THR A 136 -13.50 -10.17 0.69
C THR A 136 -12.79 -11.32 -0.02
N SER A 137 -11.82 -11.01 -0.89
CA SER A 137 -10.97 -12.02 -1.52
C SER A 137 -10.30 -12.92 -0.46
N PRO A 138 -10.12 -14.24 -0.71
CA PRO A 138 -9.46 -15.14 0.25
C PRO A 138 -7.98 -14.79 0.51
N MET A 139 -7.43 -13.83 -0.26
CA MET A 139 -6.10 -13.27 -0.04
C MET A 139 -6.06 -12.15 1.01
N GLY A 140 -7.21 -11.58 1.38
CA GLY A 140 -7.34 -10.59 2.44
C GLY A 140 -8.00 -11.21 3.66
N PHE A 141 -7.38 -11.08 4.83
CA PHE A 141 -8.06 -11.42 6.08
C PHE A 141 -9.01 -10.28 6.46
N ALA A 142 -10.32 -10.48 6.33
CA ALA A 142 -11.32 -9.68 7.01
C ALA A 142 -11.79 -10.44 8.25
N HIS A 143 -11.64 -9.85 9.44
CA HIS A 143 -12.22 -10.42 10.64
C HIS A 143 -13.73 -10.17 10.65
N ILE A 144 -14.50 -11.24 10.84
CA ILE A 144 -15.94 -11.22 11.06
C ILE A 144 -16.21 -10.29 12.25
N ARG A 145 -17.05 -9.26 12.06
CA ARG A 145 -17.54 -8.44 13.18
C ARG A 145 -18.43 -9.33 14.06
N ALA A 146 -18.01 -9.57 15.29
CA ALA A 146 -18.95 -9.97 16.33
C ALA A 146 -19.71 -8.70 16.76
N ASN A 147 -21.05 -8.77 16.68
CA ASN A 147 -21.97 -7.74 17.18
C ASN A 147 -21.80 -7.50 18.68
#